data_AF-A0A3S9UUK2-F1
#
_entry.id   AF-A0A3S9UUK2-F1
#
_cell.length_a   1.000
_cell.length_b   1.000
_cell.length_c   1.000
_cell.angle_alpha   90.00
_cell.angle_beta   90.00
_cell.angle_gamma   90.00
#
_symmetry.space_group_name_H-M   'P 1'
#
loop_
_entity.id
_entity.type
_entity.pdbx_description
1 polymer ?
#
loop_
_entity_poly.entity_id
_entity_poly.type
_entity_poly.pdbx_seq_one_letter_code
_entity_poly.pdbx_strand_id
1 'polypeptide(L)'
;MRYIAVEWLWYRFPDRYEINDSLPVKIYSEINELGEEIRKIEFFLNGKVGFASSEISYCEVEQTETELSDQVIPELDVIDESGGTTDFVIGITKEYFEQIWQVIVDTIKK
;
A
#
# COMPACT_ATOMS: atom_id res chain seq x y z
N MET A 1 0.68 -8.71 14.95
CA MET A 1 0.80 -7.62 13.96
C MET A 1 1.93 -7.95 13.00
N ARG A 2 1.72 -7.75 11.70
CA ARG A 2 2.75 -7.84 10.67
C ARG A 2 2.69 -6.62 9.76
N TYR A 3 3.79 -6.33 9.09
CA TYR A 3 3.94 -5.16 8.25
C TYR A 3 4.51 -5.58 6.92
N ILE A 4 3.90 -5.12 5.84
CA ILE A 4 4.32 -5.46 4.48
C ILE A 4 4.50 -4.21 3.64
N ALA A 5 5.35 -4.33 2.63
CA ALA A 5 5.42 -3.40 1.51
C ALA A 5 5.17 -4.18 0.22
N VAL A 6 4.28 -3.67 -0.60
CA VAL A 6 3.97 -4.18 -1.93
C VAL A 6 4.45 -3.16 -2.95
N GLU A 7 5.27 -3.56 -3.92
CA GLU A 7 5.62 -2.73 -5.07
C GLU A 7 5.04 -3.35 -6.34
N TRP A 8 4.16 -2.61 -7.02
CA TRP A 8 3.53 -3.01 -8.26
C TRP A 8 4.29 -2.44 -9.45
N LEU A 9 4.80 -3.32 -10.32
CA LEU A 9 5.70 -2.96 -11.41
C LEU A 9 5.01 -2.80 -12.77
N TRP A 10 3.67 -2.76 -12.82
CA TRP A 10 2.91 -2.61 -14.08
C TRP A 10 3.43 -1.44 -14.94
N TYR A 11 3.81 -0.32 -14.31
CA TYR A 11 4.31 0.88 -14.97
C TYR A 11 5.66 0.69 -15.69
N ARG A 12 6.42 -0.36 -15.35
CA ARG A 12 7.68 -0.72 -16.03
C ARG A 12 7.47 -1.56 -17.28
N PHE A 13 6.25 -2.01 -17.54
CA PHE A 13 5.90 -2.83 -18.70
C PHE A 13 4.77 -2.19 -19.51
N PRO A 14 4.99 -1.01 -20.12
CA PRO A 14 3.96 -0.26 -20.85
C PRO A 14 3.42 -1.00 -22.09
N ASP A 15 4.17 -1.97 -22.62
CA ASP A 15 3.71 -2.83 -23.71
C ASP A 15 2.67 -3.87 -23.27
N ARG A 16 2.50 -4.07 -21.94
CA ARG A 16 1.62 -5.07 -21.35
C ARG A 16 0.48 -4.48 -20.51
N TYR A 17 0.68 -3.29 -19.94
CA TYR A 17 -0.27 -2.64 -19.04
C TYR A 17 -0.50 -1.19 -19.46
N GLU A 18 -1.76 -0.75 -19.40
CA GLU A 18 -2.10 0.66 -19.54
C GLU A 18 -1.56 1.44 -18.34
N ILE A 19 -0.87 2.56 -18.61
CA ILE A 19 -0.36 3.41 -17.54
C ILE A 19 -1.51 4.22 -16.97
N ASN A 20 -1.76 4.07 -15.67
CA ASN A 20 -2.79 4.80 -14.95
C ASN A 20 -2.23 5.43 -13.67
N ASP A 21 -2.05 6.75 -13.67
CA ASP A 21 -1.51 7.51 -12.53
C ASP A 21 -2.43 7.51 -11.30
N SER A 22 -3.67 7.00 -11.43
CA SER A 22 -4.60 6.81 -10.32
C SER A 22 -4.49 5.44 -9.64
N LEU A 23 -3.60 4.56 -10.13
CA LEU A 23 -3.32 3.29 -9.46
C LEU A 23 -2.04 3.39 -8.60
N PRO A 24 -2.05 2.81 -7.39
CA PRO A 24 -0.85 2.79 -6.57
C PRO A 24 0.24 1.93 -7.20
N VAL A 25 1.48 2.37 -7.03
CA VAL A 25 2.69 1.62 -7.41
C VAL A 25 3.42 1.07 -6.20
N LYS A 26 3.16 1.62 -5.02
CA LYS A 26 3.70 1.10 -3.77
C LYS A 26 2.69 1.22 -2.65
N ILE A 27 2.50 0.14 -1.91
CA ILE A 27 1.56 0.07 -0.80
C ILE A 27 2.32 -0.38 0.45
N TYR A 28 2.06 0.27 1.58
CA TYR A 28 2.53 -0.15 2.89
C TYR A 28 1.33 -0.47 3.76
N SER A 29 1.33 -1.65 4.38
CA SER A 29 0.19 -2.10 5.18
C SER A 29 0.64 -2.59 6.56
N GLU A 30 -0.07 -2.16 7.59
CA GLU A 30 -0.09 -2.80 8.92
C GLU A 30 -1.29 -3.74 8.99
N ILE A 31 -1.02 -4.98 9.39
CA ILE A 31 -1.99 -6.06 9.36
C ILE A 31 -2.07 -6.70 10.75
N ASN A 32 -3.28 -6.92 11.24
CA ASN A 32 -3.51 -7.53 12.54
C ASN A 32 -3.32 -9.05 12.53
N GLU A 33 -3.52 -9.69 13.68
CA GLU A 33 -3.37 -11.13 13.86
C GLU A 33 -4.47 -11.95 13.15
N LEU A 34 -5.57 -11.30 12.75
CA LEU A 34 -6.64 -11.89 11.95
C LEU A 34 -6.38 -11.72 10.44
N GLY A 35 -5.28 -11.08 10.06
CA GLY A 35 -4.94 -10.77 8.67
C GLY A 35 -5.70 -9.58 8.09
N GLU A 36 -6.40 -8.80 8.92
CA GLU A 36 -7.12 -7.59 8.50
C GLU A 36 -6.16 -6.40 8.42
N GLU A 37 -6.32 -5.57 7.40
CA GLU A 37 -5.56 -4.34 7.23
C GLU A 37 -6.06 -3.26 8.20
N ILE A 38 -5.16 -2.70 9.02
CA ILE A 38 -5.48 -1.69 10.05
C ILE A 38 -5.04 -0.29 9.63
N ARG A 39 -3.90 -0.21 8.95
CA ARG A 39 -3.39 1.02 8.36
C ARG A 39 -2.81 0.74 6.99
N LYS A 40 -3.03 1.65 6.05
CA LYS A 40 -2.50 1.60 4.70
C LYS A 40 -1.92 2.93 4.27
N ILE A 41 -0.84 2.89 3.49
CA ILE A 41 -0.26 4.02 2.76
C ILE A 41 -0.10 3.61 1.30
N GLU A 42 -0.51 4.45 0.37
CA GLU A 42 -0.43 4.26 -1.08
C GLU A 42 0.42 5.36 -1.70
N PHE A 43 1.39 5.00 -2.54
CA PHE A 43 2.16 5.92 -3.36
C PHE A 43 1.81 5.73 -4.84
N PHE A 44 1.63 6.84 -5.54
CA PHE A 44 1.23 6.91 -6.94
C PHE A 44 2.38 7.39 -7.83
N LEU A 45 2.31 7.13 -9.15
CA LEU A 45 3.38 7.47 -10.10
C LEU A 45 3.73 8.96 -10.15
N ASN A 46 2.74 9.82 -9.95
CA ASN A 46 2.91 11.28 -9.96
C ASN A 46 3.46 11.83 -8.63
N GLY A 47 3.89 10.96 -7.71
CA GLY A 47 4.42 11.33 -6.40
C GLY A 47 3.36 11.66 -5.36
N LYS A 48 2.07 11.57 -5.72
CA LYS A 48 0.96 11.70 -4.78
C LYS A 48 0.93 10.55 -3.79
N VAL A 49 0.26 10.77 -2.67
CA VAL A 49 0.08 9.80 -1.60
C VAL A 49 -1.38 9.69 -1.16
N GLY A 50 -1.74 8.51 -0.70
CA GLY A 50 -2.98 8.26 0.03
C GLY A 50 -2.70 7.43 1.29
N PHE A 51 -3.56 7.55 2.30
CA PHE A 51 -3.45 6.77 3.51
C PHE A 51 -4.81 6.54 4.16
N ALA A 52 -4.94 5.44 4.87
CA ALA A 52 -6.16 5.07 5.59
C ALA A 52 -5.87 4.38 6.92
N SER A 53 -6.77 4.59 7.86
CA SER A 53 -6.95 3.80 9.09
C SER A 53 -8.43 3.77 9.44
N SER A 54 -8.79 3.14 10.57
CA SER A 54 -10.15 3.20 11.11
C SER A 54 -10.64 4.62 11.46
N GLU A 55 -9.73 5.60 11.60
CA GLU A 55 -10.05 6.96 12.06
C GLU A 55 -9.93 8.02 10.97
N ILE A 56 -9.15 7.76 9.92
CA ILE A 56 -8.84 8.75 8.90
C ILE A 56 -8.67 8.07 7.55
N SER A 57 -9.18 8.71 6.51
CA SER A 57 -8.85 8.42 5.12
C SER A 57 -8.48 9.72 4.41
N TYR A 58 -7.51 9.61 3.50
CA TYR A 58 -7.04 10.71 2.67
C TYR A 58 -6.41 10.17 1.39
N CYS A 59 -6.61 10.85 0.27
CA CYS A 59 -5.90 10.59 -0.96
C CYS A 59 -5.76 11.87 -1.80
N GLU A 60 -4.56 12.14 -2.31
CA GLU A 60 -4.30 13.30 -3.18
C GLU A 60 -4.74 13.08 -4.63
N VAL A 61 -4.96 11.82 -5.04
CA VAL A 61 -5.50 11.50 -6.36
C VAL A 61 -6.99 11.84 -6.36
N GLU A 62 -7.42 12.68 -7.31
CA GLU A 62 -8.78 13.20 -7.31
C GLU A 62 -9.82 12.07 -7.46
N GLN A 63 -10.97 12.24 -6.78
CA GLN A 63 -12.18 11.41 -6.86
C GLN A 63 -12.13 10.05 -6.15
N THR A 64 -11.15 9.80 -5.28
CA THR A 64 -11.10 8.56 -4.50
C THR A 64 -10.58 8.81 -3.09
N GLU A 65 -11.07 8.04 -2.12
CA GLU A 65 -10.42 7.88 -0.81
C GLU A 65 -9.52 6.64 -0.85
N THR A 66 -8.44 6.64 -0.06
CA THR A 66 -7.72 5.39 0.20
C THR A 66 -8.55 4.58 1.19
N GLU A 67 -8.83 3.32 0.91
CA GLU A 67 -9.69 2.48 1.75
C GLU A 67 -8.93 1.26 2.25
N LEU A 68 -9.13 0.84 3.49
CA LEU A 68 -8.56 -0.42 3.97
C LEU A 68 -9.16 -1.61 3.19
N SER A 69 -8.37 -2.65 2.95
CA SER A 69 -8.88 -3.87 2.32
C SER A 69 -10.02 -4.50 3.14
N ASP A 70 -11.08 -4.94 2.46
CA ASP A 70 -12.16 -5.75 3.03
C ASP A 70 -11.85 -7.25 3.04
N GLN A 71 -10.67 -7.64 2.54
CA GLN A 71 -10.20 -9.00 2.47
C GLN A 71 -9.08 -9.25 3.47
N VAL A 72 -9.04 -10.48 3.99
CA VAL A 72 -7.94 -10.96 4.81
C VAL A 72 -6.70 -11.10 3.92
N ILE A 73 -5.65 -10.38 4.28
CA ILE A 73 -4.36 -10.50 3.59
C ILE A 73 -3.72 -11.81 4.04
N PRO A 74 -3.33 -12.70 3.11
CA PRO A 74 -2.67 -13.96 3.43
C PRO A 74 -1.25 -13.74 3.97
N GLU A 75 -0.70 -14.77 4.62
CA GLU A 75 0.69 -14.78 5.09
C GLU A 75 1.68 -14.68 3.92
N LEU A 76 2.89 -14.17 4.19
CA LEU A 76 3.89 -13.85 3.15
C LEU A 76 4.34 -15.07 2.35
N ASP A 77 4.50 -16.21 3.00
CA ASP A 77 4.89 -17.48 2.39
C ASP A 77 3.86 -17.97 1.35
N VAL A 78 2.59 -17.69 1.57
CA VAL A 78 1.50 -18.02 0.63
C VAL A 78 1.44 -17.05 -0.56
N ILE A 79 1.85 -15.78 -0.37
CA ILE A 79 1.84 -14.77 -1.44
C ILE A 79 2.90 -15.09 -2.50
N ASP A 80 4.11 -15.47 -2.08
CA ASP A 80 5.23 -15.77 -2.98
C ASP A 80 4.99 -17.02 -3.86
N GLU A 81 4.14 -17.96 -3.42
CA GLU A 81 3.81 -19.17 -4.18
C GLU A 81 2.83 -18.92 -5.35
N SER A 82 2.18 -17.75 -5.41
CA SER A 82 1.14 -17.45 -6.39
C SER A 82 1.65 -17.13 -7.80
N GLY A 83 2.97 -17.00 -8.00
CA GLY A 83 3.60 -16.96 -9.32
C GLY A 83 3.28 -15.74 -10.21
N GLY A 84 2.61 -14.71 -9.67
CA GLY A 84 2.37 -13.44 -10.34
C GLY A 84 3.66 -12.62 -10.40
N THR A 85 4.13 -12.26 -11.60
CA THR A 85 5.42 -11.58 -11.83
C THR A 85 5.32 -10.05 -11.82
N THR A 86 4.21 -9.51 -11.34
CA THR A 86 3.86 -8.08 -11.46
C THR A 86 4.02 -7.28 -10.19
N ASP A 87 4.23 -7.94 -9.08
CA ASP A 87 4.26 -7.35 -7.76
C ASP A 87 5.30 -8.03 -6.86
N PHE A 88 5.96 -7.22 -6.05
CA PHE A 88 6.92 -7.66 -5.05
C PHE A 88 6.35 -7.38 -3.68
N VAL A 89 6.14 -8.43 -2.89
CA VAL A 89 5.70 -8.32 -1.51
C VAL A 89 6.87 -8.65 -0.59
N ILE A 90 7.18 -7.75 0.32
CA ILE A 90 8.22 -7.97 1.33
C ILE A 90 7.68 -7.67 2.72
N GLY A 91 8.13 -8.46 3.70
CA GLY A 91 7.99 -8.11 5.10
C GLY A 91 8.87 -6.91 5.45
N ILE A 92 8.33 -5.96 6.20
CA ILE A 92 9.07 -4.83 6.74
C ILE A 92 8.96 -4.80 8.27
N THR A 93 9.79 -3.99 8.92
CA THR A 93 9.70 -3.82 10.38
C THR A 93 8.61 -2.82 10.73
N LYS A 94 8.09 -2.94 11.96
CA LYS A 94 7.18 -1.95 12.53
C LYS A 94 7.79 -0.55 12.51
N GLU A 95 9.04 -0.44 12.95
CA GLU A 95 9.73 0.86 13.06
C GLU A 95 9.83 1.56 11.71
N TYR A 96 10.06 0.80 10.64
CA TYR A 96 10.10 1.35 9.29
C TYR A 96 8.72 1.83 8.83
N PHE A 97 7.67 1.04 9.07
CA PHE A 97 6.29 1.46 8.77
C PHE A 97 5.91 2.74 9.51
N GLU A 98 6.15 2.80 10.83
CA GLU A 98 5.79 3.94 11.67
C GLU A 98 6.52 5.22 11.24
N GLN A 99 7.79 5.11 10.81
CA GLN A 99 8.54 6.25 10.27
C GLN A 99 7.85 6.84 9.03
N ILE A 100 7.42 5.99 8.10
CA ILE A 100 6.72 6.44 6.89
C ILE A 100 5.36 7.02 7.26
N TRP A 101 4.59 6.30 8.09
CA TRP A 101 3.27 6.74 8.56
C TRP A 101 3.33 8.14 9.19
N GLN A 102 4.27 8.35 10.12
CA GLN A 102 4.42 9.64 10.78
C GLN A 102 4.79 10.74 9.79
N VAL A 103 5.73 10.50 8.88
CA VAL A 103 6.13 11.48 7.85
C VAL A 103 4.95 11.86 6.97
N ILE A 104 4.19 10.90 6.46
CA ILE A 104 3.06 11.17 5.57
C ILE A 104 1.94 11.89 6.31
N VAL A 105 1.49 11.32 7.44
CA VAL A 105 0.33 11.85 8.17
C VAL A 105 0.62 13.23 8.77
N ASP A 106 1.82 13.47 9.30
CA ASP A 106 2.18 14.79 9.84
C ASP A 106 2.38 15.85 8.75
N THR A 107 2.85 15.46 7.57
CA THR A 107 3.03 16.40 6.45
C THR A 107 1.68 16.88 5.94
N ILE A 108 0.68 16.01 5.90
CA ILE A 108 -0.65 16.30 5.35
C ILE A 108 -1.57 16.97 6.38
N LYS A 109 -1.39 16.71 7.68
CA LYS A 109 -2.15 17.36 8.75
C LYS A 109 -1.68 18.79 9.09
N LYS A 110 -0.63 19.31 8.45
CA LYS A 110 -0.11 20.67 8.65
C LYS A 110 -0.67 21.65 7.63
#